data_AF-A0A2H6BES2-F1
#
_entry.id   AF-A0A2H6BES2-F1
#
_cell.length_a   1.000
_cell.length_b   1.000
_cell.length_c   1.000
_cell.angle_alpha   90.00
_cell.angle_beta   90.00
_cell.angle_gamma   90.00
#
_symmetry.space_group_name_H-M   'P 1'
#
loop_
_entity.id
_entity.type
_entity.pdbx_description
1 polymer ?
#
loop_
_entity_poly.entity_id
_entity_poly.type
_entity_poly.pdbx_seq_one_letter_code
_entity_poly.pdbx_strand_id
1 'polypeptide(L)' 'MTDSNETEIDEARRSIVSLLHQEFNNHTLGKLDPYDFGNAVAPLVNALAALTLMQKEQPHSAGLGEASRSDD' A
#
# COMPACT_ATOMS: atom_id res chain seq x y z
N MET A 1 13.72 -17.43 -3.08
CA MET A 1 13.87 -16.59 -1.88
C MET A 1 13.33 -15.22 -2.22
N THR A 2 12.03 -14.99 -2.04
CA THR A 2 11.35 -13.71 -2.35
C THR A 2 10.27 -13.35 -1.33
N ASP A 3 10.16 -14.09 -0.22
CA ASP A 3 9.09 -13.89 0.76
C ASP A 3 9.33 -12.71 1.71
N SER A 4 10.58 -12.27 1.91
CA SER A 4 10.89 -11.24 2.93
C SER A 4 10.33 -9.86 2.57
N ASN A 5 10.46 -9.44 1.30
CA ASN A 5 10.05 -8.10 0.90
C ASN A 5 8.52 -7.97 0.77
N GLU A 6 7.84 -9.04 0.33
CA GLU A 6 6.38 -9.08 0.30
C GLU A 6 5.78 -9.12 1.71
N THR A 7 6.42 -9.84 2.64
CA THR A 7 6.00 -9.89 4.05
C THR A 7 6.12 -8.53 4.73
N GLU A 8 7.21 -7.80 4.52
CA GLU A 8 7.42 -6.47 5.11
C GLU A 8 6.41 -5.44 4.57
N ILE A 9 6.09 -5.48 3.27
CA ILE A 9 5.10 -4.58 2.67
C ILE A 9 3.69 -4.89 3.20
N ASP A 10 3.34 -6.17 3.38
CA ASP A 10 2.06 -6.56 3.94
C ASP A 10 1.92 -6.19 5.43
N GLU A 11 3.00 -6.28 6.20
CA GLU A 11 3.04 -5.81 7.59
C GLU A 11 2.87 -4.29 7.67
N ALA A 12 3.59 -3.53 6.82
CA ALA A 12 3.46 -2.09 6.74
C ALA A 12 2.03 -1.65 6.35
N ARG A 13 1.41 -2.35 5.40
CA ARG A 13 0.01 -2.13 5.01
C ARG A 13 -0.95 -2.37 6.17
N ARG A 14 -0.82 -3.50 6.87
CA ARG A 14 -1.68 -3.84 8.03
C ARG A 14 -1.53 -2.79 9.14
N SER A 15 -0.31 -2.34 9.41
CA SER A 15 -0.01 -1.31 10.40
C SER A 15 -0.72 0.01 10.08
N ILE A 16 -0.60 0.50 8.84
CA ILE A 16 -1.24 1.76 8.41
C ILE A 16 -2.77 1.66 8.48
N VAL A 17 -3.35 0.56 8.04
CA VAL A 17 -4.81 0.34 8.14
C VAL A 17 -5.27 0.33 9.60
N SER A 18 -4.50 -0.29 10.50
CA SER A 18 -4.78 -0.26 11.94
C SER A 18 -4.77 1.16 12.51
N LEU A 19 -3.81 1.99 12.11
CA LEU A 19 -3.72 3.39 12.53
C LEU A 19 -4.88 4.23 12.00
N LEU A 20 -5.29 4.02 10.73
CA LEU A 20 -6.48 4.67 10.18
C LEU A 20 -7.73 4.34 11.01
N HIS A 21 -7.95 3.07 11.35
CA HIS A 21 -9.06 2.69 12.22
C HIS A 21 -8.99 3.37 13.60
N GLN A 22 -7.79 3.53 14.18
CA GLN A 22 -7.61 4.22 15.45
C GLN A 22 -7.98 5.71 15.34
N GLU A 23 -7.53 6.40 14.29
CA GLU A 23 -7.88 7.81 14.07
C GLU A 23 -9.39 7.98 13.87
N PHE A 24 -10.02 7.11 13.07
CA PHE A 24 -11.47 7.12 12.89
C PHE A 24 -12.20 6.93 14.21
N ASN A 25 -11.80 5.94 15.01
CA ASN A 25 -12.41 5.69 16.31
C ASN A 25 -12.21 6.85 17.29
N ASN A 26 -11.03 7.46 17.32
CA ASN A 26 -10.76 8.61 18.17
C ASN A 26 -11.63 9.82 17.79
N HIS A 27 -11.82 10.06 16.48
CA HIS A 27 -12.68 11.13 15.99
C HIS A 27 -14.17 10.82 16.23
N THR A 28 -14.65 9.60 15.98
CA THR A 28 -16.04 9.20 16.25
C THR A 28 -16.40 9.30 17.74
N LEU A 29 -15.43 9.09 18.64
CA LEU A 29 -15.60 9.28 20.08
C LEU A 29 -15.50 10.76 20.51
N GLY A 30 -15.40 11.70 19.57
CA GLY A 30 -15.33 13.14 19.84
C GLY A 30 -14.02 13.59 20.48
N LYS A 31 -12.95 12.79 20.38
CA LYS A 31 -11.63 13.12 20.97
C LYS A 31 -10.77 14.01 20.08
N LEU A 32 -11.16 14.21 18.82
CA LEU A 32 -10.45 15.01 17.83
C LEU A 32 -11.42 15.99 17.18
N ASP A 33 -10.98 17.23 16.99
CA ASP A 33 -11.68 18.22 16.19
C ASP A 33 -11.72 17.75 14.71
N PRO A 34 -12.81 18.01 13.94
CA PRO A 34 -12.89 17.63 12.53
C PRO A 34 -11.74 18.14 11.66
N TYR A 35 -11.17 19.31 11.98
CA TYR A 35 -9.99 19.84 11.28
C TYR A 35 -8.70 19.08 11.63
N ASP A 36 -8.60 18.56 12.85
CA ASP A 36 -7.46 17.76 13.30
C ASP A 36 -7.50 16.34 12.72
N PHE A 37 -8.70 15.80 12.47
CA PHE A 37 -8.85 14.49 11.86
C PHE A 37 -8.29 14.40 10.45
N GLY A 38 -8.57 15.41 9.61
CA GLY A 38 -8.01 15.47 8.25
C GLY A 38 -6.48 15.51 8.25
N ASN A 39 -5.89 16.27 9.17
CA ASN A 39 -4.44 16.36 9.34
C ASN A 39 -3.81 15.05 9.84
N ALA A 40 -4.51 14.30 10.67
CA ALA A 40 -4.06 13.00 11.18
C ALA A 40 -4.15 11.89 10.13
N VAL A 41 -5.20 11.88 9.31
CA VAL A 41 -5.47 10.82 8.32
C VAL A 41 -4.71 10.99 7.00
N ALA A 42 -4.51 12.23 6.54
CA ALA A 42 -3.84 12.51 5.27
C ALA A 42 -2.46 11.81 5.11
N PRO A 43 -1.52 11.87 6.08
CA PRO A 43 -0.24 11.19 5.94
C PRO A 43 -0.37 9.66 5.88
N LEU A 44 -1.33 9.08 6.61
CA LEU A 44 -1.58 7.64 6.61
C LEU A 44 -2.13 7.14 5.27
N VAL A 45 -3.06 7.88 4.66
CA VAL A 45 -3.59 7.56 3.32
C VAL A 45 -2.49 7.68 2.26
N ASN A 46 -1.66 8.71 2.35
CA ASN A 46 -0.53 8.90 1.43
C ASN A 46 0.50 7.76 1.55
N ALA A 47 0.81 7.32 2.78
CA ALA A 47 1.69 6.18 3.01
C ALA A 47 1.11 4.88 2.44
N LEU A 48 -0.19 4.63 2.62
CA LEU A 48 -0.86 3.46 2.05
C LEU A 48 -0.83 3.45 0.51
N ALA A 49 -1.07 4.61 -0.11
CA ALA A 49 -0.98 4.77 -1.56
C ALA A 49 0.44 4.52 -2.08
N ALA A 50 1.47 5.04 -1.38
CA ALA A 50 2.87 4.82 -1.73
C ALA A 50 3.26 3.34 -1.68
N LEU A 51 2.88 2.61 -0.62
CA LEU A 51 3.11 1.17 -0.51
C LEU A 51 2.43 0.38 -1.63
N THR A 52 1.24 0.82 -2.07
CA THR A 52 0.51 0.18 -3.17
C THR A 52 1.19 0.42 -4.51
N LEU A 53 1.83 1.58 -4.71
CA LEU A 53 2.60 1.88 -5.91
C LEU A 53 3.92 1.10 -5.96
N MET A 54 4.60 0.91 -4.82
CA MET A 54 5.82 0.09 -4.72
C MET A 54 5.58 -1.38 -5.14
N GLN A 55 4.34 -1.85 -5.08
CA GLN A 55 3.95 -3.19 -5.58
C GLN A 55 3.76 -3.27 -7.10
N LYS A 56 3.63 -2.14 -7.81
CA LYS A 56 3.47 -2.11 -9.27
C LYS A 56 4.79 -2.11 -10.05
N GLU A 57 5.92 -1.97 -9.36
CA GLU A 57 7.26 -1.96 -9.98
C GLU A 57 7.97 -3.33 -9.95
N GLN A 58 7.33 -4.39 -9.47
CA GLN A 58 7.79 -5.73 -9.80
C GLN A 58 7.30 -6.07 -11.21
N PRO A 59 8.21 -6.30 -12.18
CA PRO A 59 7.79 -6.86 -13.46
C PRO A 59 7.22 -8.24 -13.14
N HIS A 60 5.90 -8.36 -13.14
CA HIS A 60 5.28 -9.62 -13.49
C HIS A 60 5.86 -9.94 -14.86
N SER A 61 6.84 -10.84 -14.87
CA SER A 61 7.39 -11.41 -16.07
C SER A 61 6.20 -11.97 -16.85
N ALA A 62 5.68 -11.18 -17.77
CA ALA A 62 4.89 -11.62 -18.90
C ALA A 62 5.85 -12.43 -19.77
N GLY A 63 6.29 -13.58 -19.25
CA GLY A 63 6.72 -14.67 -20.08
C GLY A 63 5.49 -15.11 -20.83
N LEU A 64 5.52 -14.91 -22.15
CA LEU A 64 5.11 -15.85 -23.20
C LEU A 64 4.86 -15.03 -24.46
N GLY A 65 5.82 -15.11 -25.38
CA GLY A 65 5.83 -14.34 -26.61
C GLY A 65 7.17 -14.36 -27.36
N GLU A 66 8.23 -14.96 -26.82
CA GLU A 66 9.32 -15.50 -27.64
C GLU A 66 8.80 -16.73 -28.42
N ALA A 67 7.88 -16.49 -29.35
CA ALA A 67 7.79 -17.32 -30.53
C ALA A 67 8.97 -16.92 -31.42
N SER A 68 10.08 -17.60 -31.20
CA SER A 68 11.13 -17.74 -32.19
C SER A 68 10.53 -18.20 -33.53
N ARG A 69 11.25 -17.86 -34.61
CA ARG A 69 11.08 -18.27 -36.03
C ARG A 69 10.27 -17.27 -36.87
N SER A 70 10.76 -16.81 -38.02
CA SER A 70 11.91 -17.26 -38.81
C SER A 70 12.25 -16.19 -39.86
N ASP A 71 13.55 -16.04 -40.14
CA ASP A 71 14.01 -15.63 -41.46
C ASP A 71 13.43 -16.59 -42.51
N ASP A 72 12.41 -16.14 -43.23
CA ASP A 72 12.09 -16.50 -44.63
C ASP A 72 10.95 -15.60 -45.16
#